data_AF-I5D6I7-F1
#
_entry.id   AF-I5D6I7-F1
#
_cell.length_a   1.000
_cell.length_b   1.000
_cell.length_c   1.000
_cell.angle_alpha   90.00
_cell.angle_beta   90.00
_cell.angle_gamma   90.00
#
_symmetry.space_group_name_H-M   'P 1'
#
loop_
_entity.id
_entity.type
_entity.pdbx_description
1 polymer ?
#
loop_
_entity_poly.entity_id
_entity_poly.type
_entity_poly.pdbx_seq_one_letter_code
_entity_poly.pdbx_strand_id
1 'polypeptide(L)'
;MTQIRIEKYIADLTNLSRNEVKNKLKKKAIKVNGVILTKLIKIDSEKDVVELDNSVIKFEKFQYFMFNKPANFICANSDSEEATIFDIVGLPAGKFFSFGRLDKDTEGLLILSNDGQMCHRVLSPKNHVPKKYYVKVDKKIDSKILLNQEPIKINDDFVVSKYILELIDDKSCFLTIYEGKFHQIKRMFGSLGFSVLYLKRVQFGKLQLDNNLKLGQVRKLTEDEVKMLESI
;
A
#
# COMPACT_ATOMS: atom_id res chain seq x y z
N MET A 1 28.96 9.09 5.56
CA MET A 1 29.26 9.18 4.11
C MET A 1 29.28 7.78 3.55
N THR A 2 28.23 7.39 2.83
CA THR A 2 28.06 6.03 2.32
C THR A 2 28.69 5.95 0.93
N GLN A 3 30.02 5.87 0.89
CA GLN A 3 30.77 5.74 -0.36
C GLN A 3 30.50 4.36 -0.99
N ILE A 4 29.87 4.34 -2.17
CA ILE A 4 29.44 3.11 -2.85
C ILE A 4 29.96 3.07 -4.29
N ARG A 5 30.34 1.88 -4.76
CA ARG A 5 30.77 1.67 -6.15
C ARG A 5 29.59 1.92 -7.09
N ILE A 6 29.76 2.72 -8.14
CA ILE A 6 28.67 3.13 -9.04
C ILE A 6 27.93 1.97 -9.70
N GLU A 7 28.64 0.90 -10.06
CA GLU A 7 28.02 -0.29 -10.63
C GLU A 7 27.19 -1.08 -9.61
N LYS A 8 27.54 -1.00 -8.32
CA LYS A 8 26.72 -1.54 -7.24
C LYS A 8 25.52 -0.61 -7.00
N TYR A 9 25.73 0.71 -6.95
CA TYR A 9 24.67 1.68 -6.75
C TYR A 9 23.56 1.56 -7.80
N ILE A 10 23.92 1.56 -9.08
CA ILE A 10 22.95 1.44 -10.17
C ILE A 10 22.30 0.06 -10.18
N ALA A 11 23.06 -1.02 -9.93
CA ALA A 11 22.50 -2.37 -9.89
C ALA A 11 21.55 -2.58 -8.71
N ASP A 12 21.81 -1.97 -7.56
CA ASP A 12 20.94 -2.03 -6.39
C ASP A 12 19.64 -1.21 -6.60
N LEU A 13 19.64 -0.26 -7.56
CA LEU A 13 18.54 0.68 -7.83
C LEU A 13 17.78 0.43 -9.13
N THR A 14 18.21 -0.55 -9.92
CA THR A 14 17.60 -0.91 -11.20
C THR A 14 17.48 -2.43 -11.31
N ASN A 15 16.83 -2.93 -12.35
CA ASN A 15 16.80 -4.36 -12.65
C ASN A 15 18.07 -4.85 -13.37
N LEU A 16 19.11 -4.02 -13.45
CA LEU A 16 20.36 -4.36 -14.14
C LEU A 16 21.33 -5.07 -13.20
N SER A 17 21.92 -6.15 -13.69
CA SER A 17 23.11 -6.74 -13.07
C SER A 17 24.30 -5.79 -13.15
N ARG A 18 25.29 -5.95 -12.26
CA ARG A 18 26.52 -5.16 -12.30
C ARG A 18 27.27 -5.25 -13.64
N ASN A 19 27.14 -6.37 -14.36
CA ASN A 19 27.73 -6.54 -15.69
C ASN A 19 26.97 -5.74 -16.75
N GLU A 20 25.65 -5.69 -16.69
CA GLU A 20 24.84 -4.84 -17.56
C GLU A 20 25.12 -3.36 -17.31
N VAL A 21 25.32 -2.95 -16.05
CA VAL A 21 25.74 -1.57 -15.73
C VAL A 21 27.09 -1.23 -16.35
N LYS A 22 28.08 -2.15 -16.28
CA LYS A 22 29.37 -1.97 -16.97
C LYS A 22 29.20 -1.84 -18.49
N ASN A 23 28.27 -2.57 -19.09
CA ASN A 23 27.96 -2.44 -20.51
C ASN A 23 27.30 -1.09 -20.83
N LYS A 24 26.41 -0.59 -19.97
CA LYS A 24 25.82 0.76 -20.08
C LYS A 24 26.89 1.86 -19.94
N LEU A 25 27.88 1.67 -19.06
CA LEU A 25 29.03 2.57 -18.95
C LEU A 25 29.81 2.68 -20.26
N LYS A 26 30.13 1.54 -20.90
CA LYS A 26 30.82 1.50 -22.20
C LYS A 26 30.04 2.24 -23.29
N LYS A 27 28.71 2.22 -23.21
CA LYS A 27 27.79 2.95 -24.11
C LYS A 27 27.61 4.43 -23.75
N LYS A 28 28.38 4.98 -22.80
CA LYS A 28 28.28 6.37 -22.32
C LYS A 28 26.87 6.74 -21.80
N ALA A 29 26.13 5.75 -21.31
CA ALA A 29 24.76 5.94 -20.85
C ALA A 29 24.66 6.42 -19.38
N ILE A 30 25.79 6.56 -18.69
CA ILE A 30 25.83 6.91 -17.25
C ILE A 30 26.44 8.30 -17.10
N LYS A 31 25.79 9.19 -16.33
CA LYS A 31 26.35 10.47 -15.90
C LYS A 31 26.38 10.56 -14.37
N VAL A 32 27.34 11.30 -13.84
CA VAL A 32 27.39 11.69 -12.44
C VAL A 32 27.56 13.20 -12.38
N ASN A 33 26.65 13.90 -11.71
CA ASN A 33 26.61 15.36 -11.63
C ASN A 33 26.69 16.03 -13.02
N GLY A 34 25.93 15.48 -13.99
CA GLY A 34 25.89 15.96 -15.38
C GLY A 34 27.07 15.52 -16.27
N VAL A 35 28.12 14.91 -15.71
CA VAL A 35 29.32 14.50 -16.47
C VAL A 35 29.23 13.04 -16.89
N ILE A 36 29.42 12.76 -18.18
CA ILE A 36 29.45 11.38 -18.71
C ILE A 36 30.60 10.61 -18.06
N LEU A 37 30.25 9.48 -17.47
CA LEU A 37 31.20 8.63 -16.78
C LEU A 37 31.89 7.68 -17.79
N THR A 38 33.23 7.62 -17.74
CA THR A 38 34.03 6.73 -18.61
C THR A 38 34.71 5.59 -17.86
N LYS A 39 34.77 5.65 -16.53
CA LYS A 39 35.38 4.66 -15.66
C LYS A 39 34.53 4.43 -14.42
N LEU A 40 34.63 3.25 -13.82
CA LEU A 40 33.95 2.95 -12.56
C LEU A 40 34.56 3.80 -11.43
N ILE A 41 33.71 4.48 -10.67
CA ILE A 41 34.09 5.30 -9.51
C ILE A 41 33.27 4.90 -8.28
N LYS A 42 33.69 5.37 -7.11
CA LYS A 42 32.79 5.46 -5.96
C LYS A 42 32.06 6.80 -6.01
N ILE A 43 30.80 6.79 -5.60
CA ILE A 43 29.96 7.98 -5.46
C ILE A 43 29.46 8.09 -4.02
N ASP A 44 29.15 9.31 -3.62
CA ASP A 44 28.40 9.58 -2.39
C ASP A 44 26.90 9.45 -2.68
N SER A 45 26.27 8.40 -2.15
CA SER A 45 24.86 8.10 -2.41
C SER A 45 23.87 9.18 -1.97
N GLU A 46 24.30 10.11 -1.10
CA GLU A 46 23.45 11.19 -0.58
C GLU A 46 23.68 12.53 -1.27
N LYS A 47 24.82 12.71 -1.96
CA LYS A 47 25.20 14.00 -2.58
C LYS A 47 25.27 13.95 -4.10
N ASP A 48 25.74 12.84 -4.66
CA ASP A 48 25.96 12.73 -6.10
C ASP A 48 24.65 12.40 -6.83
N VAL A 49 24.39 13.13 -7.92
CA VAL A 49 23.27 12.87 -8.82
C VAL A 49 23.75 11.92 -9.91
N VAL A 50 23.24 10.69 -9.91
CA VAL A 50 23.56 9.70 -10.94
C VAL A 50 22.43 9.66 -11.96
N GLU A 51 22.75 9.71 -13.25
CA GLU A 51 21.79 9.50 -14.33
C GLU A 51 22.14 8.23 -15.13
N LEU A 52 21.13 7.47 -15.53
CA LEU A 52 21.24 6.38 -16.49
C LEU A 52 20.25 6.63 -17.63
N ASP A 53 20.75 6.56 -18.87
CA ASP A 53 19.97 6.85 -20.08
C ASP A 53 19.25 8.22 -19.99
N ASN A 54 19.93 9.23 -19.43
CA ASN A 54 19.43 10.60 -19.16
C ASN A 54 18.29 10.70 -18.12
N SER A 55 18.07 9.64 -17.33
CA SER A 55 17.13 9.67 -16.21
C SER A 55 17.89 9.60 -14.89
N VAL A 56 17.63 10.54 -13.98
CA VAL A 56 18.25 10.51 -12.64
C VAL A 56 17.81 9.24 -11.90
N ILE A 57 18.78 8.42 -11.50
CA ILE A 57 18.59 7.30 -10.58
C ILE A 57 18.82 7.83 -9.17
N LYS A 58 17.75 7.94 -8.39
CA LYS A 58 17.84 8.23 -6.96
C LYS A 58 17.85 6.94 -6.15
N PHE A 59 18.66 6.92 -5.09
CA PHE A 59 18.60 5.88 -4.08
C PHE A 59 17.32 6.02 -3.26
N GLU A 60 16.31 5.23 -3.61
CA GLU A 60 15.14 5.06 -2.78
C GLU A 60 15.43 3.98 -1.73
N LYS A 61 15.96 4.41 -0.57
CA LYS A 61 16.10 3.54 0.61
C LYS A 61 14.79 2.81 0.92
N PHE A 62 13.70 3.57 0.82
CA PHE A 62 12.35 3.12 1.06
C PHE A 62 11.53 3.26 -0.21
N GLN A 63 10.80 2.21 -0.54
CA GLN A 63 9.95 2.15 -1.72
C GLN A 63 8.53 1.88 -1.24
N TYR A 64 7.57 2.56 -1.84
CA TYR A 64 6.16 2.48 -1.46
C TYR A 64 5.32 2.19 -2.70
N PHE A 65 4.39 1.26 -2.56
CA PHE A 65 3.54 0.80 -3.64
C PHE A 65 2.07 0.82 -3.23
N MET A 66 1.23 1.24 -4.17
CA MET A 66 -0.21 1.02 -4.13
C MET A 66 -0.51 -0.29 -4.83
N PHE A 67 -1.14 -1.22 -4.13
CA PHE A 67 -1.63 -2.47 -4.65
C PHE A 67 -3.15 -2.51 -4.59
N ASN A 68 -3.80 -2.80 -5.71
CA ASN A 68 -5.23 -3.08 -5.73
C ASN A 68 -5.42 -4.59 -5.49
N LYS A 69 -5.48 -4.98 -4.21
CA LYS A 69 -5.54 -6.38 -3.81
C LYS A 69 -6.82 -7.05 -4.38
N PRO A 70 -6.70 -8.21 -5.04
CA PRO A 70 -7.86 -9.04 -5.38
C PRO A 70 -8.30 -9.92 -4.21
N ALA A 71 -9.53 -10.43 -4.28
CA ALA A 71 -10.01 -11.46 -3.35
C ALA A 71 -9.24 -12.77 -3.54
N ASN A 72 -9.37 -13.68 -2.57
CA ASN A 72 -8.74 -15.01 -2.51
C ASN A 72 -7.24 -15.04 -2.21
N PHE A 73 -6.64 -13.91 -1.83
CA PHE A 73 -5.24 -13.83 -1.39
C PHE A 73 -5.13 -13.31 0.04
N ILE A 74 -4.29 -13.92 0.86
CA ILE A 74 -4.00 -13.45 2.21
C ILE A 74 -2.84 -12.46 2.24
N CYS A 75 -2.89 -11.49 3.16
CA CYS A 75 -1.78 -10.57 3.40
C CYS A 75 -0.72 -11.23 4.30
N ALA A 76 0.11 -12.09 3.73
CA ALA A 76 1.24 -12.75 4.37
C ALA A 76 2.44 -12.80 3.41
N ASN A 77 3.65 -12.99 3.94
CA ASN A 77 4.87 -13.14 3.11
C ASN A 77 4.98 -14.52 2.44
N SER A 78 4.45 -15.55 3.11
CA SER A 78 4.42 -16.95 2.65
C SER A 78 3.37 -17.70 3.46
N ASP A 79 2.76 -18.71 2.86
CA ASP A 79 1.84 -19.64 3.51
C ASP A 79 1.87 -20.99 2.76
N SER A 80 1.61 -22.09 3.45
CA SER A 80 1.68 -23.43 2.87
C SER A 80 0.37 -23.88 2.21
N GLU A 81 -0.76 -23.30 2.60
CA GLU A 81 -2.09 -23.70 2.17
C GLU A 81 -2.74 -22.61 1.31
N GLU A 82 -2.48 -21.34 1.65
CA GLU A 82 -3.18 -20.20 1.09
C GLU A 82 -2.31 -19.38 0.13
N ALA A 83 -2.91 -18.91 -0.96
CA ALA A 83 -2.25 -17.97 -1.86
C ALA A 83 -2.06 -16.60 -1.17
N THR A 84 -0.87 -16.03 -1.30
CA THR A 84 -0.48 -14.76 -0.68
C THR A 84 -0.45 -13.61 -1.67
N ILE A 85 -0.54 -12.39 -1.17
CA ILE A 85 -0.39 -11.18 -2.01
C ILE A 85 0.94 -11.15 -2.78
N PHE A 86 2.01 -11.78 -2.28
CA PHE A 86 3.31 -11.78 -2.94
C PHE A 86 3.40 -12.74 -4.11
N ASP A 87 2.49 -13.70 -4.23
CA ASP A 87 2.43 -14.62 -5.37
C ASP A 87 2.01 -13.93 -6.67
N ILE A 88 1.35 -12.76 -6.58
CA ILE A 88 0.80 -12.04 -7.74
C ILE A 88 1.33 -10.61 -7.91
N VAL A 89 1.83 -9.98 -6.84
CA VAL A 89 2.18 -8.56 -6.89
C VAL A 89 3.48 -8.28 -7.65
N GLY A 90 4.30 -9.30 -7.93
CA GLY A 90 5.58 -9.15 -8.62
C GLY A 90 6.64 -8.40 -7.79
N LEU A 91 6.49 -8.35 -6.47
CA LEU A 91 7.49 -7.83 -5.53
C LEU A 91 8.11 -8.98 -4.72
N PRO A 92 9.41 -8.93 -4.40
CA PRO A 92 10.07 -9.96 -3.60
C PRO A 92 9.46 -10.09 -2.20
N ALA A 93 8.92 -11.27 -1.90
CA ALA A 93 8.55 -11.65 -0.54
C ALA A 93 9.76 -11.54 0.40
N GLY A 94 9.55 -11.04 1.62
CA GLY A 94 10.62 -10.86 2.63
C GLY A 94 11.37 -9.53 2.54
N LYS A 95 11.36 -8.84 1.38
CA LYS A 95 11.84 -7.44 1.29
C LYS A 95 10.73 -6.44 1.60
N PHE A 96 9.52 -6.76 1.15
CA PHE A 96 8.34 -5.91 1.29
C PHE A 96 7.33 -6.52 2.26
N PHE A 97 6.48 -5.67 2.84
CA PHE A 97 5.35 -6.05 3.68
C PHE A 97 4.22 -5.04 3.49
N SER A 98 3.01 -5.43 3.91
CA SER A 98 1.82 -4.59 3.77
C SER A 98 1.58 -3.65 4.96
N PHE A 99 1.05 -2.46 4.68
CA PHE A 99 0.55 -1.57 5.72
C PHE A 99 -0.82 -2.07 6.17
N GLY A 100 -0.80 -2.80 7.28
CA GLY A 100 -1.95 -3.51 7.79
C GLY A 100 -2.30 -4.67 6.86
N ARG A 101 -3.48 -5.25 7.07
CA ARG A 101 -3.96 -6.40 6.32
C ARG A 101 -5.37 -6.13 5.82
N LEU A 102 -5.72 -6.79 4.73
CA LEU A 102 -7.09 -6.98 4.28
C LEU A 102 -7.41 -8.48 4.40
N ASP A 103 -8.67 -8.79 4.69
CA ASP A 103 -9.11 -10.18 4.77
C ASP A 103 -8.98 -10.86 3.39
N LYS A 104 -8.96 -12.21 3.39
CA LYS A 104 -8.75 -13.01 2.17
C LYS A 104 -9.72 -12.61 1.05
N ASP A 105 -10.99 -12.45 1.38
CA ASP A 105 -12.11 -12.10 0.50
C ASP A 105 -12.34 -10.58 0.37
N THR A 106 -11.45 -9.74 0.91
CA THR A 106 -11.54 -8.28 0.78
C THR A 106 -10.61 -7.76 -0.30
N GLU A 107 -11.14 -6.86 -1.13
CA GLU A 107 -10.40 -6.23 -2.23
C GLU A 107 -9.92 -4.81 -1.91
N GLY A 108 -9.11 -4.26 -2.79
CA GLY A 108 -8.87 -2.82 -2.86
C GLY A 108 -7.51 -2.38 -2.34
N LEU A 109 -7.44 -1.10 -1.96
CA LEU A 109 -6.21 -0.38 -1.64
C LEU A 109 -5.44 -1.06 -0.51
N LEU A 110 -4.26 -1.57 -0.82
CA LEU A 110 -3.26 -2.03 0.13
C LEU A 110 -1.93 -1.36 -0.20
N ILE A 111 -1.23 -0.85 0.81
CA ILE A 111 0.09 -0.24 0.61
C ILE A 111 1.14 -1.30 0.92
N LEU A 112 2.16 -1.42 0.08
CA LEU A 112 3.31 -2.29 0.30
C LEU A 112 4.59 -1.45 0.40
N SER A 113 5.47 -1.77 1.33
CA SER A 113 6.75 -1.06 1.49
C SER A 113 7.79 -1.91 2.19
N ASN A 114 9.04 -1.44 2.14
CA ASN A 114 10.16 -1.92 2.95
C ASN A 114 10.50 -0.96 4.11
N ASP A 115 9.71 0.09 4.37
CA ASP A 115 9.88 1.01 5.51
C ASP A 115 9.07 0.59 6.75
N GLY A 116 9.74 -0.15 7.65
CA GLY A 116 9.08 -0.70 8.84
C GLY A 116 8.71 0.37 9.85
N GLN A 117 9.50 1.44 9.95
CA GLN A 117 9.27 2.54 10.89
C GLN A 117 8.04 3.33 10.47
N MET A 118 7.94 3.66 9.18
CA MET A 118 6.76 4.31 8.61
C MET A 118 5.50 3.47 8.82
N CYS A 119 5.58 2.17 8.53
CA CYS A 119 4.46 1.25 8.69
C CYS A 119 3.96 1.21 10.14
N HIS A 120 4.86 1.00 11.10
CA HIS A 120 4.52 0.95 12.53
C HIS A 120 3.90 2.27 13.00
N ARG A 121 4.47 3.42 12.60
CA ARG A 121 3.94 4.74 12.94
C ARG A 121 2.53 4.91 12.40
N VAL A 122 2.33 4.72 11.09
CA VAL A 122 1.05 4.93 10.41
C VAL A 122 -0.05 4.00 10.94
N LEU A 123 0.29 2.76 11.30
CA LEU A 123 -0.67 1.78 11.80
C LEU A 123 -0.92 1.86 13.32
N SER A 124 -0.21 2.73 14.03
CA SER A 124 -0.42 2.97 15.45
C SER A 124 -1.91 3.24 15.72
N PRO A 125 -2.56 2.51 16.66
CA PRO A 125 -3.95 2.76 17.01
C PRO A 125 -4.23 4.21 17.45
N LYS A 126 -3.21 4.91 17.96
CA LYS A 126 -3.31 6.32 18.40
C LYS A 126 -3.56 7.30 17.26
N ASN A 127 -3.19 6.94 16.02
CA ASN A 127 -3.27 7.86 14.89
C ASN A 127 -4.66 7.90 14.26
N HIS A 128 -5.54 6.95 14.61
CA HIS A 128 -6.92 6.88 14.12
C HIS A 128 -7.03 7.10 12.61
N VAL A 129 -6.17 6.45 11.82
CA VAL A 129 -6.13 6.67 10.36
C VAL A 129 -7.45 6.22 9.74
N PRO A 130 -8.21 7.11 9.06
CA PRO A 130 -9.48 6.74 8.46
C PRO A 130 -9.28 5.73 7.33
N LYS A 131 -10.16 4.74 7.25
CA LYS A 131 -10.20 3.72 6.18
C LYS A 131 -11.61 3.69 5.62
N LYS A 132 -11.78 4.06 4.35
CA LYS A 132 -13.07 4.07 3.66
C LYS A 132 -13.20 2.82 2.81
N TYR A 133 -14.32 2.12 2.98
CA TYR A 133 -14.65 0.89 2.29
C TYR A 133 -15.96 1.03 1.55
N TYR A 134 -16.02 0.52 0.33
CA TYR A 134 -17.26 0.16 -0.33
C TYR A 134 -17.74 -1.17 0.23
N VAL A 135 -19.01 -1.22 0.66
CA VAL A 135 -19.64 -2.41 1.24
C VAL A 135 -20.92 -2.70 0.45
N LYS A 136 -21.13 -3.97 0.07
CA LYS A 136 -22.40 -4.47 -0.47
C LYS A 136 -22.97 -5.53 0.47
N VAL A 137 -24.27 -5.47 0.74
CA VAL A 137 -24.96 -6.38 1.66
C VAL A 137 -26.07 -7.19 0.96
N ASP A 138 -26.57 -8.20 1.65
CA ASP A 138 -27.57 -9.16 1.17
C ASP A 138 -28.98 -8.56 1.00
N LYS A 139 -29.35 -7.65 1.90
CA LYS A 139 -30.70 -7.07 1.97
C LYS A 139 -30.69 -5.55 2.10
N LYS A 140 -31.87 -4.95 1.92
CA LYS A 140 -32.06 -3.50 1.91
C LYS A 140 -31.60 -2.86 3.23
N ILE A 141 -30.75 -1.85 3.16
CA ILE A 141 -30.36 -1.01 4.28
C ILE A 141 -31.49 0.00 4.55
N ASP A 142 -32.08 -0.07 5.74
CA ASP A 142 -33.04 0.95 6.17
C ASP A 142 -32.30 2.26 6.43
N SER A 143 -32.75 3.35 5.81
CA SER A 143 -32.19 4.67 6.01
C SER A 143 -32.23 5.13 7.48
N LYS A 144 -33.09 4.54 8.31
CA LYS A 144 -33.11 4.78 9.77
C LYS A 144 -31.82 4.37 10.46
N ILE A 145 -31.12 3.36 9.97
CA ILE A 145 -29.82 2.92 10.51
C ILE A 145 -28.76 4.03 10.33
N LEU A 146 -28.93 4.91 9.35
CA LEU A 146 -28.01 6.01 9.05
C LEU A 146 -28.22 7.23 9.94
N LEU A 147 -29.45 7.45 10.36
CA LEU A 147 -29.89 8.71 10.96
C LEU A 147 -29.35 8.92 12.37
N ASN A 148 -28.96 7.84 13.05
CA ASN A 148 -28.64 7.93 14.47
C ASN A 148 -27.14 7.94 14.80
N GLN A 149 -26.24 7.58 13.87
CA GLN A 149 -24.79 7.36 14.13
C GLN A 149 -24.51 6.73 15.51
N GLU A 150 -25.43 5.89 15.98
CA GLU A 150 -25.35 5.35 17.32
C GLU A 150 -24.17 4.38 17.37
N PRO A 151 -23.48 4.27 18.51
CA PRO A 151 -22.42 3.32 18.67
C PRO A 151 -22.90 1.90 18.34
N ILE A 152 -22.20 1.22 17.43
CA ILE A 152 -22.55 -0.15 17.05
C ILE A 152 -21.87 -1.10 18.02
N LYS A 153 -22.65 -1.73 18.90
CA LYS A 153 -22.17 -2.82 19.75
C LYS A 153 -21.97 -4.07 18.87
N ILE A 154 -20.72 -4.54 18.79
CA ILE A 154 -20.38 -5.77 18.07
C ILE A 154 -20.48 -6.98 19.00
N ASN A 155 -19.95 -6.85 20.22
CA ASN A 155 -20.08 -7.80 21.32
C ASN A 155 -19.88 -7.06 22.66
N ASP A 156 -19.83 -7.80 23.78
CA ASP A 156 -19.72 -7.19 25.11
C ASP A 156 -18.47 -6.35 25.31
N ASP A 157 -17.35 -6.70 24.69
CA ASP A 157 -16.07 -6.02 24.85
C ASP A 157 -15.74 -5.04 23.71
N PHE A 158 -16.59 -4.92 22.70
CA PHE A 158 -16.28 -4.11 21.52
C PHE A 158 -17.48 -3.35 20.96
N VAL A 159 -17.38 -2.03 21.05
CA VAL A 159 -18.36 -1.06 20.54
C VAL A 159 -17.63 -0.10 19.59
N VAL A 160 -18.18 0.09 18.40
CA VAL A 160 -17.67 1.06 17.42
C VAL A 160 -18.45 2.35 17.58
N SER A 161 -17.84 3.34 18.25
CA SER A 161 -18.47 4.63 18.54
C SER A 161 -18.23 5.70 17.48
N LYS A 162 -17.24 5.52 16.59
CA LYS A 162 -16.89 6.49 15.55
C LYS A 162 -16.78 5.82 14.19
N TYR A 163 -17.72 6.13 13.31
CA TYR A 163 -17.75 5.72 11.91
C TYR A 163 -18.54 6.74 11.09
N ILE A 164 -18.35 6.71 9.77
CA ILE A 164 -19.17 7.49 8.82
C ILE A 164 -19.77 6.50 7.84
N LEU A 165 -21.08 6.52 7.69
CA LEU A 165 -21.80 5.66 6.75
C LEU A 165 -22.53 6.53 5.71
N GLU A 166 -22.24 6.31 4.43
CA GLU A 166 -22.79 7.06 3.30
C GLU A 166 -23.48 6.06 2.36
N LEU A 167 -24.81 6.09 2.24
CA LEU A 167 -25.50 5.22 1.28
C LEU A 167 -25.14 5.57 -0.16
N ILE A 168 -25.05 4.53 -0.98
CA ILE A 168 -24.92 4.64 -2.43
C ILE A 168 -26.24 4.22 -3.07
N ASP A 169 -26.78 3.08 -2.65
CA ASP A 169 -28.10 2.59 -3.02
C ASP A 169 -28.73 1.82 -1.85
N ASP A 170 -29.78 1.04 -2.12
CA ASP A 170 -30.50 0.30 -1.10
C ASP A 170 -29.72 -0.90 -0.54
N LYS A 171 -28.62 -1.33 -1.14
CA LYS A 171 -27.81 -2.49 -0.71
C LYS A 171 -26.31 -2.21 -0.66
N SER A 172 -25.89 -0.98 -0.87
CA SER A 172 -24.49 -0.60 -0.84
C SER A 172 -24.25 0.77 -0.22
N CYS A 173 -23.08 0.89 0.41
CA CYS A 173 -22.69 2.10 1.10
C CYS A 173 -21.16 2.23 1.14
N PHE A 174 -20.69 3.44 1.41
CA PHE A 174 -19.37 3.61 1.97
C PHE A 174 -19.41 3.60 3.50
N LEU A 175 -18.46 2.88 4.10
CA LEU A 175 -18.19 2.90 5.52
C LEU A 175 -16.76 3.39 5.76
N THR A 176 -16.62 4.46 6.52
CA THR A 176 -15.33 4.93 7.03
C THR A 176 -15.19 4.56 8.50
N ILE A 177 -14.13 3.82 8.84
CA ILE A 177 -13.76 3.46 10.22
C ILE A 177 -12.35 3.97 10.54
N TYR A 178 -12.06 4.13 11.83
CA TYR A 178 -10.81 4.72 12.34
C TYR A 178 -9.92 3.71 13.08
N GLU A 179 -10.37 2.46 13.13
CA GLU A 179 -9.67 1.35 13.75
C GLU A 179 -9.54 0.18 12.76
N GLY A 180 -8.97 -0.94 13.20
CA GLY A 180 -8.72 -2.09 12.33
C GLY A 180 -8.73 -3.40 13.11
N LYS A 181 -9.88 -3.76 13.68
CA LYS A 181 -10.05 -5.04 14.38
C LYS A 181 -10.35 -6.17 13.39
N PHE A 182 -10.09 -7.41 13.81
CA PHE A 182 -10.32 -8.60 12.99
C PHE A 182 -11.78 -8.69 12.51
N HIS A 183 -11.97 -8.79 11.19
CA HIS A 183 -13.26 -8.86 10.50
C HIS A 183 -14.25 -7.76 10.91
N GLN A 184 -13.76 -6.59 11.33
CA GLN A 184 -14.58 -5.57 11.99
C GLN A 184 -15.83 -5.19 11.19
N ILE A 185 -15.69 -4.88 9.90
CA ILE A 185 -16.82 -4.42 9.07
C ILE A 185 -17.88 -5.52 8.96
N LYS A 186 -17.47 -6.76 8.70
CA LYS A 186 -18.41 -7.89 8.64
C LYS A 186 -19.13 -8.09 9.96
N ARG A 187 -18.43 -7.91 11.09
CA ARG A 187 -19.03 -8.02 12.43
C ARG A 187 -19.96 -6.85 12.75
N MET A 188 -19.64 -5.63 12.31
CA MET A 188 -20.53 -4.45 12.45
C MET A 188 -21.83 -4.66 11.69
N PHE A 189 -21.75 -5.05 10.42
CA PHE A 189 -22.95 -5.34 9.62
C PHE A 189 -23.70 -6.56 10.15
N GLY A 190 -23.00 -7.57 10.63
CA GLY A 190 -23.58 -8.76 11.25
C GLY A 190 -24.40 -8.46 12.51
N SER A 191 -23.94 -7.55 13.38
CA SER A 191 -24.70 -7.15 14.58
C SER A 191 -25.95 -6.33 14.24
N LEU A 192 -25.98 -5.70 13.07
CA LEU A 192 -27.15 -5.05 12.49
C LEU A 192 -28.02 -6.01 11.66
N GLY A 193 -27.66 -7.31 11.63
CA GLY A 193 -28.40 -8.37 10.96
C GLY A 193 -28.13 -8.51 9.46
N PHE A 194 -27.07 -7.90 8.91
CA PHE A 194 -26.70 -8.00 7.49
C PHE A 194 -25.55 -8.97 7.27
N SER A 195 -25.54 -9.58 6.08
CA SER A 195 -24.37 -10.29 5.55
C SER A 195 -23.65 -9.42 4.53
N VAL A 196 -22.34 -9.23 4.71
CA VAL A 196 -21.50 -8.51 3.74
C VAL A 196 -21.19 -9.44 2.58
N LEU A 197 -21.67 -9.10 1.39
CA LEU A 197 -21.47 -9.85 0.15
C LEU A 197 -20.20 -9.43 -0.60
N TYR A 198 -19.80 -8.17 -0.46
CA TYR A 198 -18.60 -7.65 -1.09
C TYR A 198 -18.01 -6.51 -0.26
N LEU A 199 -16.68 -6.49 -0.15
CA LEU A 199 -15.95 -5.50 0.61
C LEU A 199 -14.71 -5.06 -0.17
N LYS A 200 -14.58 -3.75 -0.38
CA LYS A 200 -13.42 -3.16 -1.05
C LYS A 200 -12.93 -1.91 -0.32
N ARG A 201 -11.66 -1.88 0.09
CA ARG A 201 -11.05 -0.65 0.62
C ARG A 201 -10.75 0.30 -0.53
N VAL A 202 -11.36 1.48 -0.50
CA VAL A 202 -11.18 2.51 -1.54
C VAL A 202 -10.31 3.67 -1.08
N GLN A 203 -10.09 3.82 0.23
CA GLN A 203 -9.24 4.88 0.79
C GLN A 203 -8.53 4.43 2.06
N PHE A 204 -7.29 4.89 2.25
CA PHE A 204 -6.49 4.72 3.46
C PHE A 204 -5.82 6.05 3.82
N GLY A 205 -6.23 6.66 4.93
CA GLY A 205 -5.85 8.03 5.26
C GLY A 205 -6.34 8.98 4.18
N LYS A 206 -5.41 9.75 3.60
CA LYS A 206 -5.65 10.66 2.46
C LYS A 206 -5.47 9.97 1.10
N LEU A 207 -4.91 8.76 1.05
CA LEU A 207 -4.68 8.03 -0.19
C LEU A 207 -5.95 7.36 -0.68
N GLN A 208 -6.33 7.66 -1.92
CA GLN A 208 -7.43 7.03 -2.63
C GLN A 208 -6.89 5.94 -3.55
N LEU A 209 -7.68 4.87 -3.74
CA LEU A 209 -7.37 3.85 -4.72
C LEU A 209 -7.40 4.48 -6.12
N ASP A 210 -6.34 4.26 -6.89
CA ASP A 210 -6.27 4.70 -8.28
C ASP A 210 -7.32 3.98 -9.14
N ASN A 211 -8.19 4.76 -9.78
CA ASN A 211 -9.27 4.25 -10.63
C ASN A 211 -8.75 3.50 -11.87
N ASN A 212 -7.51 3.75 -12.30
CA ASN A 212 -6.90 3.06 -13.44
C ASN A 212 -6.14 1.80 -13.03
N LEU A 213 -5.92 1.57 -11.74
CA LEU A 213 -5.20 0.41 -11.22
C LEU A 213 -6.16 -0.78 -11.11
N LYS A 214 -6.05 -1.75 -12.02
CA LYS A 214 -6.91 -2.94 -12.02
C LYS A 214 -6.60 -3.87 -10.85
N LEU A 215 -7.53 -4.77 -10.52
CA LEU A 215 -7.32 -5.80 -9.50
C LEU A 215 -6.07 -6.62 -9.82
N GLY A 216 -5.25 -6.89 -8.80
CA GLY A 216 -3.97 -7.57 -8.93
C GLY A 216 -2.83 -6.68 -9.43
N GLN A 217 -3.08 -5.45 -9.86
CA GLN A 217 -2.03 -4.53 -10.29
C GLN A 217 -1.45 -3.75 -9.12
N VAL A 218 -0.16 -3.43 -9.28
CA VAL A 218 0.62 -2.61 -8.37
C VAL A 218 1.28 -1.47 -9.13
N ARG A 219 1.38 -0.31 -8.48
CA ARG A 219 2.20 0.80 -8.95
C ARG A 219 2.96 1.42 -7.80
N LYS A 220 4.06 2.12 -8.08
CA LYS A 220 4.70 2.97 -7.08
C LYS A 220 3.77 4.10 -6.64
N LEU A 221 3.88 4.50 -5.38
CA LEU A 221 3.32 5.77 -4.93
C LEU A 221 4.10 6.93 -5.53
N THR A 222 3.42 8.02 -5.80
CA THR A 222 4.07 9.30 -6.15
C THR A 222 4.70 9.93 -4.91
N GLU A 223 5.60 10.90 -5.10
CA GLU A 223 6.21 11.63 -3.98
C GLU A 223 5.15 12.30 -3.09
N ASP A 224 4.08 12.84 -3.68
CA ASP A 224 3.00 13.48 -2.92
C ASP A 224 2.16 12.45 -2.15
N GLU A 225 1.93 11.27 -2.71
CA GLU A 225 1.27 10.17 -2.01
C GLU A 225 2.11 9.65 -0.82
N VAL A 226 3.44 9.61 -0.96
CA VAL A 226 4.34 9.29 0.16
C VAL A 226 4.25 10.36 1.25
N LYS A 227 4.27 11.65 0.89
CA LYS A 227 4.08 12.75 1.86
C LYS A 227 2.73 12.67 2.58
N MET A 228 1.68 12.19 1.92
CA MET A 228 0.39 11.97 2.57
C MET A 228 0.50 10.95 3.71
N LEU A 229 1.28 9.88 3.53
CA LEU A 229 1.57 8.90 4.59
C LEU A 229 2.47 9.49 5.67
N GLU A 230 3.44 10.32 5.28
CA GLU A 230 4.33 10.98 6.23
C GLU A 230 3.61 11.95 7.17
N SER A 231 2.53 12.57 6.68
CA SER A 231 1.71 13.54 7.41
C SER A 231 0.71 12.93 8.40
N ILE A 232 0.67 11.61 8.53
CA ILE A 232 -0.13 10.86 9.52
C ILE A 232 0.61 10.85 10.86
#